data_AF-A0A422P6K9-F1
#
_entry.id   AF-A0A422P6K9-F1
#
_cell.length_a   1.000
_cell.length_b   1.000
_cell.length_c   1.000
_cell.angle_alpha   90.00
_cell.angle_beta   90.00
_cell.angle_gamma   90.00
#
_symmetry.space_group_name_H-M   'P 1'
#
loop_
_entity.id
_entity.type
_entity.pdbx_description
1 polymer ?
#
loop_
_entity_poly.entity_id
_entity_poly.type
_entity_poly.pdbx_seq_one_letter_code
_entity_poly.pdbx_strand_id
1 'polypeptide(L)'
;MDFDLSTSSVTEALGDLRQKLQSVQEDAELYSALEKKASSSFERHRAELTLLLQKERAIHAAAEDQLRDELQRLLVENESANEQLASLRLQRERSCRAEMQARQQQLEEREEALQRELVELQQQFKAVRTDADLAQQKKAWHEMQLREVLGRQRVLNEELQQLRCEAEQQRARAAAAARRQERHSRRQGLSCGLEKAFLPAGLPDQCHSTAPASHHIAAIVSTVERQNYYKPRLYYRRRGITSPMDRRLESPPRCGMDTPGELKPMPLLRSCSPSMTFLAREKTAPTSSLPSTPMRHVEESNATSESLSHAGTRSGRHLAAVCRSLLRETLAMRREYQDCNAALSDPCADTVELSRRMRNLMNELDRKVHQLRSLRQQQAAVEDKLKLHDMLLEIAAENNYCENIYGDLLELIRS
;
A
#
# COMPACT_ATOMS: atom_id res chain seq x y z
N MET A 1 -15.47 -48.10 133.31
CA MET A 1 -15.12 -46.99 132.40
C MET A 1 -16.23 -45.98 132.61
N ASP A 2 -16.16 -45.31 133.75
CA ASP A 2 -17.25 -44.51 134.28
C ASP A 2 -17.11 -43.11 133.69
N PHE A 3 -18.01 -42.77 132.77
CA PHE A 3 -18.12 -41.42 132.26
C PHE A 3 -18.78 -40.57 133.35
N ASP A 4 -18.02 -39.67 133.95
CA ASP A 4 -18.55 -38.62 134.82
C ASP A 4 -19.52 -37.74 134.00
N LEU A 5 -20.81 -38.04 134.14
CA LEU A 5 -21.94 -37.27 133.62
C LEU A 5 -22.12 -36.00 134.46
N SER A 6 -21.18 -35.06 134.36
CA SER A 6 -21.37 -33.72 134.90
C SER A 6 -22.43 -32.99 134.08
N THR A 7 -23.44 -32.44 134.75
CA THR A 7 -24.52 -31.64 134.14
C THR A 7 -23.98 -30.46 133.31
N SER A 8 -22.75 -30.00 133.59
CA SER A 8 -22.04 -28.98 132.81
C SER A 8 -21.67 -29.42 131.39
N SER A 9 -21.30 -30.69 131.19
CA SER A 9 -20.88 -31.23 129.89
C SER A 9 -22.06 -31.36 128.91
N VAL A 10 -23.24 -31.72 129.43
CA VAL A 10 -24.47 -31.82 128.61
C VAL A 10 -24.95 -30.44 128.19
N THR A 11 -24.84 -29.43 129.06
CA THR A 11 -25.21 -28.05 128.71
C THR A 11 -24.26 -27.41 127.69
N GLU A 12 -22.96 -27.71 127.76
CA GLU A 12 -21.99 -27.31 126.71
C GLU A 12 -22.31 -27.99 125.38
N ALA A 13 -22.55 -29.31 125.36
CA ALA A 13 -22.89 -30.04 124.15
C ALA A 13 -24.20 -29.56 123.49
N LEU A 14 -25.20 -29.17 124.28
CA LEU A 14 -26.45 -28.56 123.78
C LEU A 14 -26.23 -27.13 123.27
N GLY A 15 -25.35 -26.36 123.92
CA GLY A 15 -24.90 -25.05 123.44
C GLY A 15 -24.21 -25.13 122.09
N ASP A 16 -23.28 -26.08 121.94
CA ASP A 16 -22.58 -26.37 120.68
C ASP A 16 -23.54 -26.84 119.58
N LEU A 17 -24.51 -27.69 119.93
CA LEU A 17 -25.54 -28.15 118.97
C LEU A 17 -26.42 -26.98 118.51
N ARG A 18 -26.78 -26.06 119.42
CA ARG A 18 -27.55 -24.85 119.09
C ARG A 18 -26.76 -23.90 118.19
N GLN A 19 -25.46 -23.70 118.46
CA GLN A 19 -24.58 -22.92 117.58
C GLN A 19 -24.42 -23.58 116.20
N LYS A 20 -24.27 -24.91 116.14
CA LYS A 20 -24.22 -25.65 114.86
C LYS A 20 -25.53 -25.53 114.08
N LEU A 21 -26.68 -25.62 114.76
CA LEU A 21 -27.98 -25.41 114.11
C LEU A 21 -28.13 -23.97 113.58
N GLN A 22 -27.67 -22.96 114.32
CA GLN A 22 -27.64 -21.57 113.85
C GLN A 22 -26.72 -21.41 112.63
N SER A 23 -25.51 -21.97 112.68
CA SER A 23 -24.58 -21.96 111.54
C SER A 23 -25.17 -22.65 110.30
N VAL A 24 -25.82 -23.79 110.45
CA VAL A 24 -26.49 -24.48 109.32
C VAL A 24 -27.65 -23.66 108.77
N GLN A 25 -28.38 -22.94 109.62
CA GLN A 25 -29.46 -22.07 109.19
C GLN A 25 -28.94 -20.83 108.44
N GLU A 26 -27.87 -20.21 108.93
CA GLU A 26 -27.16 -19.12 108.24
C GLU A 26 -26.62 -19.57 106.88
N ASP A 27 -26.03 -20.77 106.80
CA ASP A 27 -25.58 -21.35 105.53
C ASP A 27 -26.76 -21.58 104.56
N ALA A 28 -27.90 -22.08 105.05
CA ALA A 28 -29.08 -22.27 104.22
C ALA A 28 -29.63 -20.94 103.66
N GLU A 29 -29.62 -19.87 104.46
CA GLU A 29 -29.98 -18.52 104.02
C GLU A 29 -28.97 -17.98 102.99
N LEU A 30 -27.67 -18.20 103.21
CA LEU A 30 -26.61 -17.83 102.27
C LEU A 30 -26.78 -18.55 100.92
N TYR A 31 -27.01 -19.87 100.92
CA TYR A 31 -27.25 -20.64 99.70
C TYR A 31 -28.50 -20.17 98.97
N SER A 32 -29.58 -19.86 99.69
CA SER A 32 -30.80 -19.28 99.10
C SER A 32 -30.54 -17.90 98.47
N ALA A 33 -29.74 -17.05 99.13
CA ALA A 33 -29.37 -15.74 98.59
C ALA A 33 -28.47 -15.88 97.34
N LEU A 34 -27.53 -16.82 97.34
CA LEU A 34 -26.68 -17.15 96.19
C LEU A 34 -27.50 -17.68 95.01
N GLU A 35 -28.46 -18.58 95.26
CA GLU A 35 -29.35 -19.12 94.23
C GLU A 35 -30.21 -18.03 93.59
N LYS A 36 -30.79 -17.13 94.41
CA LYS A 36 -31.54 -15.97 93.90
C LYS A 36 -30.66 -15.04 93.07
N LYS A 37 -29.44 -14.77 93.55
CA LYS A 37 -28.48 -13.93 92.81
C LYS A 37 -28.09 -14.58 91.49
N ALA A 38 -27.78 -15.87 91.48
CA ALA A 38 -27.44 -16.63 90.29
C ALA A 38 -28.60 -16.63 89.27
N SER A 39 -29.81 -16.92 89.72
CA SER A 39 -31.02 -16.88 88.89
C SER A 39 -31.22 -15.50 88.26
N SER A 40 -31.11 -14.43 89.05
CA SER A 40 -31.20 -13.06 88.54
C SER A 40 -30.10 -12.71 87.53
N SER A 41 -28.90 -13.28 87.69
CA SER A 41 -27.78 -13.08 86.76
C SER A 41 -28.02 -13.80 85.44
N PHE A 42 -28.48 -15.05 85.49
CA PHE A 42 -28.82 -15.81 84.28
C PHE A 42 -29.98 -15.18 83.51
N GLU A 43 -30.99 -14.65 84.21
CA GLU A 43 -32.09 -13.92 83.59
C GLU A 43 -31.60 -12.64 82.90
N ARG A 44 -30.72 -11.86 83.54
CA ARG A 44 -30.09 -10.69 82.91
C ARG A 44 -29.31 -11.09 81.66
N HIS A 45 -28.45 -12.11 81.75
CA HIS A 45 -27.68 -12.57 80.59
C HIS A 45 -28.56 -13.08 79.46
N ARG A 46 -29.66 -13.78 79.78
CA ARG A 46 -30.64 -14.22 78.78
C ARG A 46 -31.30 -13.02 78.09
N ALA A 47 -31.67 -11.98 78.85
CA ALA A 47 -32.25 -10.76 78.30
C ALA A 47 -31.24 -9.99 77.42
N GLU A 48 -29.99 -9.86 77.86
CA GLU A 48 -28.89 -9.25 77.10
C GLU A 48 -28.64 -9.98 75.78
N LEU A 49 -28.55 -11.32 75.80
CA LEU A 49 -28.36 -12.13 74.60
C LEU A 49 -29.54 -11.96 73.62
N THR A 50 -30.77 -11.93 74.13
CA THR A 50 -31.96 -11.72 73.29
C THR A 50 -31.93 -10.34 72.63
N LEU A 51 -31.52 -9.30 73.37
CA LEU A 51 -31.36 -7.96 72.83
C LEU A 51 -30.26 -7.88 71.77
N LEU A 52 -29.11 -8.55 71.99
CA LEU A 52 -28.04 -8.61 71.00
C LEU A 52 -28.50 -9.28 69.71
N LEU A 53 -29.20 -10.43 69.80
CA LEU A 53 -29.77 -11.10 68.63
C LEU A 53 -30.78 -10.22 67.88
N GLN A 54 -31.60 -9.43 68.59
CA GLN A 54 -32.50 -8.47 67.97
C GLN A 54 -31.75 -7.34 67.25
N LYS A 55 -30.70 -6.81 67.87
CA LYS A 55 -29.84 -5.79 67.27
C LYS A 55 -29.12 -6.31 66.03
N GLU A 56 -28.58 -7.53 66.07
CA GLU A 56 -27.95 -8.18 64.91
C GLU A 56 -28.94 -8.32 63.76
N ARG A 57 -30.15 -8.81 64.02
CA ARG A 57 -31.21 -8.90 63.00
C ARG A 57 -31.56 -7.53 62.42
N ALA A 58 -31.64 -6.49 63.25
CA ALA A 58 -31.92 -5.13 62.79
C ALA A 58 -30.80 -4.57 61.91
N ILE A 59 -29.53 -4.81 62.28
CA ILE A 59 -28.37 -4.41 61.47
C ILE A 59 -28.38 -5.13 60.12
N HIS A 60 -28.64 -6.44 60.11
CA HIS A 60 -28.73 -7.21 58.86
C HIS A 60 -29.87 -6.73 57.96
N ALA A 61 -31.07 -6.50 58.51
CA ALA A 61 -32.19 -5.97 57.74
C ALA A 61 -31.86 -4.58 57.14
N ALA A 62 -31.25 -3.69 57.92
CA ALA A 62 -30.86 -2.36 57.43
C ALA A 62 -29.79 -2.44 56.33
N ALA A 63 -28.82 -3.35 56.44
CA ALA A 63 -27.81 -3.58 55.41
C ALA A 63 -28.42 -4.16 54.12
N GLU A 64 -29.38 -5.10 54.23
CA GLU A 64 -30.10 -5.64 53.08
C GLU A 64 -30.92 -4.56 52.35
N ASP A 65 -31.61 -3.68 53.09
CA ASP A 65 -32.38 -2.59 52.50
C ASP A 65 -31.46 -1.59 51.77
N GLN A 66 -30.31 -1.25 52.35
CA GLN A 66 -29.30 -0.41 51.68
C GLN A 66 -28.82 -1.02 50.37
N LEU A 67 -28.53 -2.33 50.35
CA LEU A 67 -28.11 -3.03 49.14
C LEU A 67 -29.21 -3.08 48.08
N ARG A 68 -30.48 -3.21 48.49
CA ARG A 68 -31.63 -3.14 47.57
C ARG A 68 -31.76 -1.75 46.93
N ASP A 69 -31.61 -0.69 47.71
CA ASP A 69 -31.65 0.69 47.23
C ASP A 69 -30.48 1.01 46.28
N GLU A 70 -29.28 0.50 46.58
CA GLU A 70 -28.12 0.62 45.69
C GLU A 70 -28.31 -0.13 44.37
N LEU A 71 -28.81 -1.38 44.44
CA LEU A 71 -29.10 -2.16 43.25
C LEU A 71 -30.14 -1.48 42.37
N GLN A 72 -31.22 -0.96 42.97
CA GLN A 72 -32.27 -0.26 42.23
C GLN A 72 -31.74 1.02 41.57
N ARG A 73 -30.89 1.79 42.27
CA ARG A 73 -30.22 2.96 41.68
C ARG A 73 -29.35 2.59 40.49
N LEU A 74 -28.51 1.56 40.63
CA LEU A 74 -27.62 1.09 39.55
C LEU A 74 -28.41 0.57 38.35
N LEU A 75 -29.55 -0.09 38.56
CA LEU A 75 -30.41 -0.55 37.47
C LEU A 75 -30.97 0.63 36.66
N VAL A 76 -31.48 1.66 37.34
CA VAL A 76 -31.99 2.88 36.68
C VAL A 76 -30.87 3.61 35.93
N GLU A 77 -29.69 3.72 36.52
CA GLU A 77 -28.52 4.31 35.85
C GLU A 77 -28.13 3.51 34.60
N ASN A 78 -28.14 2.17 34.68
CA ASN A 78 -27.84 1.28 33.55
C ASN A 78 -28.87 1.41 32.42
N GLU A 79 -30.15 1.46 32.76
CA GLU A 79 -31.24 1.70 31.81
C GLU A 79 -31.05 3.04 31.09
N SER A 80 -30.80 4.12 31.83
CA SER A 80 -30.57 5.44 31.25
C SER A 80 -29.34 5.49 30.35
N ALA A 81 -28.25 4.81 30.73
CA ALA A 81 -27.03 4.73 29.93
C ALA A 81 -27.26 3.91 28.65
N ASN A 82 -28.06 2.83 28.71
CA ASN A 82 -28.42 2.04 27.55
C ASN A 82 -29.29 2.82 26.56
N GLU A 83 -30.24 3.62 27.05
CA GLU A 83 -31.05 4.50 26.21
C GLU A 83 -30.19 5.56 25.51
N GLN A 84 -29.24 6.17 26.23
CA GLN A 84 -28.27 7.11 25.65
C GLN A 84 -27.41 6.43 24.57
N LEU A 85 -26.89 5.23 24.84
CA LEU A 85 -26.12 4.47 23.85
C LEU A 85 -26.96 4.09 22.62
N ALA A 86 -28.23 3.73 22.81
CA ALA A 86 -29.14 3.44 21.70
C ALA A 86 -29.39 4.67 20.82
N SER A 87 -29.63 5.83 21.44
CA SER A 87 -29.82 7.10 20.71
C SER A 87 -28.58 7.50 19.90
N LEU A 88 -27.39 7.38 20.50
CA LEU A 88 -26.12 7.66 19.82
C LEU A 88 -25.85 6.70 18.66
N ARG A 89 -26.16 5.41 18.81
CA ARG A 89 -26.05 4.43 17.72
C ARG A 89 -26.96 4.78 16.56
N LEU A 90 -28.22 5.11 16.85
CA LEU A 90 -29.18 5.51 15.83
C LEU A 90 -28.76 6.79 15.11
N GLN A 91 -28.23 7.78 15.84
CA GLN A 91 -27.73 9.02 15.24
C GLN A 91 -26.52 8.76 14.33
N ARG A 92 -25.56 7.95 14.78
CA ARG A 92 -24.40 7.56 13.95
C ARG A 92 -24.80 6.80 12.71
N GLU A 93 -25.76 5.88 12.83
CA GLU A 93 -26.29 5.14 11.69
C GLU A 93 -26.96 6.08 10.67
N ARG A 94 -27.77 7.04 11.14
CA ARG A 94 -28.38 8.06 10.28
C ARG A 94 -27.33 8.93 9.57
N SER A 95 -26.30 9.40 10.29
CA SER A 95 -25.20 10.18 9.70
C SER A 95 -24.47 9.38 8.63
N CYS A 96 -24.12 8.13 8.95
CA CYS A 96 -23.42 7.24 8.01
C CYS A 96 -24.26 6.98 6.74
N ARG A 97 -25.57 6.73 6.90
CA ARG A 97 -26.48 6.58 5.74
C ARG A 97 -26.55 7.85 4.90
N ALA A 98 -26.64 9.02 5.52
CA ALA A 98 -26.67 10.29 4.81
C ALA A 98 -25.36 10.57 4.07
N GLU A 99 -24.20 10.31 4.69
CA GLU A 99 -22.89 10.44 4.05
C GLU A 99 -22.72 9.48 2.86
N MET A 100 -23.18 8.24 3.01
CA MET A 100 -23.14 7.25 1.91
C MET A 100 -24.04 7.68 0.75
N GLN A 101 -25.24 8.19 1.02
CA GLN A 101 -26.14 8.72 0.00
C GLN A 101 -25.53 9.95 -0.70
N ALA A 102 -24.94 10.88 0.04
CA ALA A 102 -24.27 12.04 -0.53
C ALA A 102 -23.08 11.65 -1.42
N ARG A 103 -22.28 10.68 -1.01
CA ARG A 103 -21.19 10.14 -1.84
C ARG A 103 -21.71 9.46 -3.10
N GLN A 104 -22.79 8.70 -2.98
CA GLN A 104 -23.40 8.04 -4.13
C GLN A 104 -23.90 9.08 -5.15
N GLN A 105 -24.61 10.10 -4.71
CA GLN A 105 -25.07 11.21 -5.57
C GLN A 105 -23.89 11.91 -6.24
N GLN A 106 -22.82 12.20 -5.51
CA GLN A 106 -21.61 12.80 -6.09
C GLN A 106 -20.96 11.92 -7.15
N LEU A 107 -20.96 10.59 -6.98
CA LEU A 107 -20.44 9.66 -7.97
C LEU A 107 -21.33 9.61 -9.20
N GLU A 108 -22.65 9.58 -9.02
CA GLU A 108 -23.64 9.61 -10.12
C GLU A 108 -23.49 10.91 -10.93
N GLU A 109 -23.40 12.07 -10.28
CA GLU A 109 -23.17 13.35 -10.95
C GLU A 109 -21.85 13.40 -11.75
N ARG A 110 -20.77 12.85 -11.17
CA ARG A 110 -19.47 12.77 -11.85
C ARG A 110 -19.52 11.81 -13.03
N GLU A 111 -20.19 10.68 -12.90
CA GLU A 111 -20.36 9.71 -13.98
C GLU A 111 -21.16 10.34 -15.13
N GLU A 112 -22.25 11.03 -14.84
CA GLU A 112 -23.02 11.76 -15.85
C GLU A 112 -22.18 12.83 -16.55
N ALA A 113 -21.36 13.59 -15.81
CA ALA A 113 -20.47 14.59 -16.39
C ALA A 113 -19.46 13.96 -17.35
N LEU A 114 -18.79 12.87 -16.93
CA LEU A 114 -17.84 12.13 -17.78
C LEU A 114 -18.53 11.52 -19.00
N GLN A 115 -19.76 11.02 -18.86
CA GLN A 115 -20.53 10.51 -20.00
C GLN A 115 -20.82 11.62 -21.02
N ARG A 116 -21.16 12.84 -20.58
CA ARG A 116 -21.36 14.00 -21.48
C ARG A 116 -20.06 14.34 -22.20
N GLU A 117 -18.95 14.43 -21.48
CA GLU A 117 -17.63 14.71 -22.07
C GLU A 117 -17.21 13.65 -23.10
N LEU A 118 -17.47 12.36 -22.81
CA LEU A 118 -17.20 11.29 -23.77
C LEU A 118 -18.01 11.42 -25.06
N VAL A 119 -19.30 11.80 -24.95
CA VAL A 119 -20.14 12.03 -26.12
C VAL A 119 -19.65 13.23 -26.92
N GLU A 120 -19.26 14.33 -26.27
CA GLU A 120 -18.68 15.51 -26.92
C GLU A 120 -17.38 15.16 -27.66
N LEU A 121 -16.46 14.44 -27.02
CA LEU A 121 -15.21 13.99 -27.64
C LEU A 121 -15.45 13.06 -28.84
N GLN A 122 -16.44 12.17 -28.75
CA GLN A 122 -16.82 11.33 -29.89
C GLN A 122 -17.37 12.15 -31.06
N GLN A 123 -18.16 13.19 -30.79
CA GLN A 123 -18.66 14.09 -31.83
C GLN A 123 -17.52 14.88 -32.47
N GLN A 124 -16.60 15.42 -31.66
CA GLN A 124 -15.40 16.12 -32.15
C GLN A 124 -14.52 15.21 -33.01
N PHE A 125 -14.28 13.97 -32.56
CA PHE A 125 -13.52 12.99 -33.33
C PHE A 125 -14.18 12.68 -34.68
N LYS A 126 -15.50 12.50 -34.70
CA LYS A 126 -16.26 12.30 -35.95
C LYS A 126 -16.12 13.49 -36.89
N ALA A 127 -16.21 14.72 -36.38
CA ALA A 127 -16.06 15.94 -37.17
C ALA A 127 -14.64 16.06 -37.77
N VAL A 128 -13.60 15.85 -36.96
CA VAL A 128 -12.21 15.88 -37.44
C VAL A 128 -11.97 14.80 -38.50
N ARG A 129 -12.56 13.61 -38.32
CA ARG A 129 -12.47 12.54 -39.32
C ARG A 129 -13.12 12.94 -40.64
N THR A 130 -14.33 13.54 -40.59
CA THR A 130 -14.99 14.00 -41.81
C THR A 130 -14.20 15.11 -42.52
N ASP A 131 -13.57 16.01 -41.77
CA ASP A 131 -12.72 17.06 -42.33
C ASP A 131 -11.44 16.49 -42.98
N ALA A 132 -10.84 15.47 -42.34
CA ALA A 132 -9.69 14.76 -42.89
C ALA A 132 -10.05 14.02 -44.19
N ASP A 133 -11.20 13.36 -44.24
CA ASP A 133 -11.70 12.68 -45.44
C ASP A 133 -11.93 13.69 -46.58
N LEU A 134 -12.53 14.85 -46.29
CA LEU A 134 -12.72 15.94 -47.26
C LEU A 134 -11.39 16.50 -47.76
N ALA A 135 -10.41 16.71 -46.86
CA ALA A 135 -9.07 17.16 -47.23
C ALA A 135 -8.35 16.14 -48.13
N GLN A 136 -8.50 14.84 -47.85
CA GLN A 136 -7.94 13.77 -48.67
C GLN A 136 -8.58 13.72 -50.06
N GLN A 137 -9.89 13.90 -50.17
CA GLN A 137 -10.59 14.00 -51.46
C GLN A 137 -10.10 15.21 -52.28
N LYS A 138 -9.97 16.38 -51.65
CA LYS A 138 -9.41 17.58 -52.30
C LYS A 138 -7.98 17.35 -52.77
N LYS A 139 -7.14 16.73 -51.94
CA LYS A 139 -5.77 16.35 -52.32
C LYS A 139 -5.75 15.45 -53.55
N ALA A 140 -6.56 14.39 -53.56
CA ALA A 140 -6.63 13.46 -54.69
C ALA A 140 -7.09 14.17 -55.99
N TRP A 141 -8.04 15.10 -55.86
CA TRP A 141 -8.49 15.93 -56.99
C TRP A 141 -7.37 16.84 -57.53
N HIS A 142 -6.64 17.54 -56.65
CA HIS A 142 -5.51 18.37 -57.06
C HIS A 142 -4.37 17.54 -57.67
N GLU A 143 -4.09 16.35 -57.14
CA GLU A 143 -3.10 15.43 -57.72
C GLU A 143 -3.49 14.99 -59.14
N MET A 144 -4.78 14.71 -59.38
CA MET A 144 -5.29 14.38 -60.72
C MET A 144 -5.11 15.57 -61.67
N GLN A 145 -5.50 16.78 -61.27
CA GLN A 145 -5.29 17.98 -62.08
C GLN A 145 -3.82 18.23 -62.42
N LEU A 146 -2.93 18.06 -61.43
CA LEU A 146 -1.49 18.21 -61.64
C LEU A 146 -0.97 17.20 -62.67
N ARG A 147 -1.42 15.93 -62.60
CA ARG A 147 -1.07 14.90 -63.60
C ARG A 147 -1.54 15.28 -65.00
N GLU A 148 -2.75 15.83 -65.15
CA GLU A 148 -3.26 16.29 -66.44
C GLU A 148 -2.42 17.45 -67.01
N VAL A 149 -2.11 18.46 -66.20
CA VAL A 149 -1.30 19.62 -66.62
C VAL A 149 0.11 19.18 -67.00
N LEU A 150 0.75 18.34 -66.19
CA LEU A 150 2.07 17.77 -66.50
C LEU A 150 2.01 16.91 -67.77
N GLY A 151 0.93 16.17 -67.99
CA GLY A 151 0.69 15.43 -69.24
C GLY A 151 0.66 16.36 -70.46
N ARG A 152 -0.13 17.44 -70.41
CA ARG A 152 -0.18 18.46 -71.47
C ARG A 152 1.17 19.13 -71.70
N GLN A 153 1.89 19.45 -70.63
CA GLN A 153 3.22 20.06 -70.72
C GLN A 153 4.23 19.13 -71.41
N ARG A 154 4.19 17.82 -71.13
CA ARG A 154 5.04 16.83 -71.81
C ARG A 154 4.78 16.80 -73.31
N VAL A 155 3.52 16.74 -73.73
CA VAL A 155 3.13 16.75 -75.15
C VAL A 155 3.64 18.02 -75.84
N LEU A 156 3.39 19.20 -75.26
CA LEU A 156 3.88 20.47 -75.81
C LEU A 156 5.42 20.53 -75.88
N ASN A 157 6.12 19.96 -74.90
CA ASN A 157 7.58 19.89 -74.93
C ASN A 157 8.09 18.95 -76.03
N GLU A 158 7.43 17.82 -76.26
CA GLU A 158 7.74 16.90 -77.36
C GLU A 158 7.52 17.58 -78.71
N GLU A 159 6.41 18.30 -78.90
CA GLU A 159 6.14 19.10 -80.10
C GLU A 159 7.21 20.19 -80.31
N LEU A 160 7.58 20.93 -79.26
CA LEU A 160 8.66 21.93 -79.34
C LEU A 160 10.00 21.30 -79.71
N GLN A 161 10.32 20.11 -79.19
CA GLN A 161 11.52 19.38 -79.56
C GLN A 161 11.50 18.94 -81.02
N GLN A 162 10.36 18.42 -81.50
CA GLN A 162 10.17 18.06 -82.92
C GLN A 162 10.38 19.28 -83.83
N LEU A 163 9.75 20.41 -83.52
CA LEU A 163 9.90 21.65 -84.28
C LEU A 163 11.35 22.16 -84.27
N ARG A 164 12.08 22.02 -83.15
CA ARG A 164 13.51 22.36 -83.09
C ARG A 164 14.33 21.46 -84.01
N CYS A 165 14.11 20.15 -83.97
CA CYS A 165 14.77 19.20 -84.87
C CYS A 165 14.46 19.50 -86.34
N GLU A 166 13.22 19.82 -86.69
CA GLU A 166 12.82 20.20 -88.05
C GLU A 166 13.51 21.51 -88.50
N ALA A 167 13.54 22.53 -87.65
CA ALA A 167 14.22 23.79 -87.93
C ALA A 167 15.74 23.60 -88.11
N GLU A 168 16.36 22.74 -87.29
CA GLU A 168 17.77 22.37 -87.44
C GLU A 168 18.02 21.62 -88.75
N GLN A 169 17.14 20.68 -89.13
CA GLN A 169 17.22 19.99 -90.43
C GLN A 169 17.06 20.97 -91.59
N GLN A 170 16.14 21.93 -91.51
CA GLN A 170 15.97 22.97 -92.52
C GLN A 170 17.22 23.85 -92.63
N ARG A 171 17.80 24.28 -91.50
CA ARG A 171 19.08 25.02 -91.48
C ARG A 171 20.21 24.20 -92.08
N ALA A 172 20.30 22.91 -91.76
CA ALA A 172 21.30 22.01 -92.33
C ALA A 172 21.13 21.85 -93.85
N ARG A 173 19.89 21.72 -94.34
CA ARG A 173 19.55 21.67 -95.78
C ARG A 173 19.90 23.00 -96.48
N ALA A 174 19.56 24.13 -95.89
CA ALA A 174 19.92 25.46 -96.41
C ALA A 174 21.44 25.67 -96.44
N ALA A 175 22.15 25.28 -95.38
CA ALA A 175 23.62 25.32 -95.34
C ALA A 175 24.26 24.37 -96.38
N ALA A 176 23.68 23.18 -96.60
CA ALA A 176 24.12 22.27 -97.65
C ALA A 176 23.87 22.84 -99.06
N ALA A 177 22.76 23.52 -99.29
CA ALA A 177 22.46 24.23 -100.54
C ALA A 177 23.41 25.43 -100.77
N ALA A 178 23.68 26.23 -99.73
CA ALA A 178 24.67 27.31 -99.77
C ALA A 178 26.08 26.78 -100.08
N ARG A 179 26.50 25.67 -99.46
CA ARG A 179 27.77 24.98 -99.80
C ARG A 179 27.81 24.46 -101.23
N ARG A 180 26.66 24.08 -101.82
CA ARG A 180 26.58 23.69 -103.24
C ARG A 180 26.72 24.90 -104.17
N GLN A 181 26.15 26.06 -103.83
CA GLN A 181 26.36 27.31 -104.57
C GLN A 181 27.81 27.81 -104.46
N GLU A 182 28.43 27.74 -103.27
CA GLU A 182 29.82 28.14 -103.05
C GLU A 182 30.82 27.23 -103.80
N ARG A 183 30.48 25.95 -104.02
CA ARG A 183 31.23 25.03 -104.88
C ARG A 183 31.08 25.31 -106.38
N HIS A 184 30.04 26.04 -106.81
CA HIS A 184 29.88 26.45 -108.20
C HIS A 184 30.56 27.78 -108.55
N SER A 185 30.91 28.61 -107.55
CA SER A 185 31.71 29.83 -107.75
C SER A 185 33.24 29.64 -107.60
N ARG A 186 33.70 28.42 -107.28
CA ARG A 186 35.13 28.05 -107.17
C ARG A 186 35.60 27.13 -108.31
N ARG A 187 35.26 27.51 -109.55
CA ARG A 187 35.91 27.01 -110.78
C ARG A 187 36.34 28.16 -111.69
N GLN A 188 36.91 29.21 -111.11
CA GLN A 188 37.81 30.17 -111.77
C GLN A 188 38.48 30.99 -110.66
N GLY A 189 39.81 30.90 -110.54
CA GLY A 189 40.58 31.67 -109.57
C GLY A 189 41.59 30.85 -108.79
N LEU A 190 42.77 30.69 -109.37
CA LEU A 190 44.01 30.31 -108.71
C LEU A 190 44.45 31.38 -107.68
N SER A 191 45.25 30.92 -106.70
CA SER A 191 45.97 31.70 -105.67
C SER A 191 45.07 32.29 -104.57
N CYS A 192 45.43 32.31 -103.28
CA CYS A 192 46.76 32.35 -102.68
C CYS A 192 46.71 31.65 -101.30
N GLY A 193 47.73 30.86 -101.00
CA GLY A 193 48.00 30.40 -99.65
C GLY A 193 48.37 31.61 -98.79
N LEU A 194 47.69 31.76 -97.66
CA LEU A 194 48.19 32.54 -96.53
C LEU A 194 47.94 31.69 -95.29
N GLU A 195 49.01 31.01 -94.88
CA GLU A 195 49.23 30.56 -93.52
C GLU A 195 48.89 31.70 -92.57
N LYS A 196 47.74 31.62 -91.90
CA LYS A 196 47.48 32.45 -90.74
C LYS A 196 48.11 31.76 -89.56
N ALA A 197 49.33 32.21 -89.30
CA ALA A 197 50.06 32.03 -88.08
C ALA A 197 49.10 32.11 -86.87
N PHE A 198 49.15 31.05 -86.08
CA PHE A 198 48.79 31.09 -84.67
C PHE A 198 49.60 32.20 -84.00
N LEU A 199 48.94 33.27 -83.57
CA LEU A 199 49.45 34.17 -82.54
C LEU A 199 48.45 34.18 -81.38
N PRO A 200 48.72 33.43 -80.30
CA PRO A 200 48.07 33.64 -79.02
C PRO A 200 48.67 34.92 -78.41
N ALA A 201 47.95 36.04 -78.53
CA ALA A 201 48.25 37.25 -77.77
C ALA A 201 47.36 37.28 -76.52
N GLY A 202 47.74 36.46 -75.55
CA GLY A 202 47.26 36.50 -74.18
C GLY A 202 48.40 36.00 -73.29
N LEU A 203 48.74 36.76 -72.26
CA LEU A 203 49.89 36.55 -71.37
C LEU A 203 50.02 35.08 -70.89
N PRO A 204 51.23 34.48 -70.95
CA PRO A 204 51.49 33.19 -70.34
C PRO A 204 51.77 33.33 -68.84
N ASP A 205 51.56 32.20 -68.15
CA ASP A 205 51.82 31.87 -66.74
C ASP A 205 50.72 32.17 -65.72
N GLN A 206 50.29 31.20 -64.89
CA GLN A 206 50.97 29.97 -64.43
C GLN A 206 50.00 28.81 -64.15
N CYS A 207 50.45 27.58 -64.48
CA CYS A 207 50.04 26.26 -63.95
C CYS A 207 49.09 25.34 -64.75
N HIS A 208 49.74 24.43 -65.50
CA HIS A 208 49.48 22.99 -65.68
C HIS A 208 48.27 22.46 -66.47
N SER A 209 48.59 21.87 -67.63
CA SER A 209 47.81 20.83 -68.30
C SER A 209 48.48 19.47 -68.08
N THR A 210 47.87 18.60 -67.28
CA THR A 210 47.96 17.12 -67.35
C THR A 210 46.86 16.50 -66.46
N ALA A 211 45.61 16.88 -66.70
CA ALA A 211 44.40 16.14 -66.31
C ALA A 211 43.18 16.92 -66.86
N PRO A 212 42.13 16.29 -67.40
CA PRO A 212 40.86 16.97 -67.59
C PRO A 212 40.31 17.35 -66.21
N ALA A 213 40.30 18.65 -65.93
CA ALA A 213 39.97 19.22 -64.64
C ALA A 213 38.50 18.93 -64.26
N SER A 214 38.31 18.12 -63.23
CA SER A 214 37.07 17.95 -62.45
C SER A 214 36.67 19.20 -61.65
N HIS A 215 37.15 20.39 -62.04
CA HIS A 215 37.14 21.59 -61.22
C HIS A 215 35.91 22.49 -61.37
N HIS A 216 34.95 22.19 -62.25
CA HIS A 216 33.73 23.00 -62.31
C HIS A 216 32.69 22.58 -61.25
N ILE A 217 32.59 21.28 -60.94
CA ILE A 217 31.71 20.78 -59.88
C ILE A 217 32.32 21.10 -58.51
N ALA A 218 33.63 20.96 -58.33
CA ALA A 218 34.31 21.34 -57.08
C ALA A 218 34.25 22.85 -56.81
N ALA A 219 34.29 23.71 -57.84
CA ALA A 219 34.13 25.16 -57.65
C ALA A 219 32.69 25.55 -57.30
N ILE A 220 31.68 24.94 -57.93
CA ILE A 220 30.26 25.16 -57.63
C ILE A 220 29.89 24.60 -56.25
N VAL A 221 30.42 23.43 -55.88
CA VAL A 221 30.29 22.87 -54.53
C VAL A 221 31.06 23.75 -53.53
N SER A 222 32.24 24.28 -53.87
CA SER A 222 32.98 25.19 -52.97
C SER A 222 32.31 26.55 -52.78
N THR A 223 31.54 27.07 -53.74
CA THR A 223 30.80 28.34 -53.55
C THR A 223 29.49 28.13 -52.78
N VAL A 224 28.83 26.98 -52.95
CA VAL A 224 27.66 26.58 -52.13
C VAL A 224 28.09 26.21 -50.70
N GLU A 225 29.26 25.63 -50.52
CA GLU A 225 29.85 25.32 -49.21
C GLU A 225 30.43 26.59 -48.56
N ARG A 226 31.20 27.44 -49.27
CA ARG A 226 31.81 28.64 -48.67
C ARG A 226 30.83 29.75 -48.31
N GLN A 227 29.62 29.81 -48.89
CA GLN A 227 28.61 30.78 -48.46
C GLN A 227 27.70 30.29 -47.31
N ASN A 228 27.83 29.03 -46.87
CA ASN A 228 27.01 28.48 -45.77
C ASN A 228 27.73 28.32 -44.43
N TYR A 229 29.02 28.65 -44.31
CA TYR A 229 29.80 28.40 -43.08
C TYR A 229 30.06 29.60 -42.16
N TYR A 230 29.29 30.69 -42.23
CA TYR A 230 29.53 31.82 -41.31
C TYR A 230 28.41 32.29 -40.40
N LYS A 231 27.25 31.62 -40.31
CA LYS A 231 26.25 31.99 -39.27
C LYS A 231 25.41 30.82 -38.74
N PRO A 232 25.97 29.99 -37.84
CA PRO A 232 25.15 29.55 -36.70
C PRO A 232 25.71 30.02 -35.35
N ARG A 233 27.04 30.19 -35.21
CA ARG A 233 27.68 30.45 -33.91
C ARG A 233 27.23 31.74 -33.22
N LEU A 234 26.95 32.82 -33.96
CA LEU A 234 26.51 34.09 -33.37
C LEU A 234 25.04 34.06 -32.90
N TYR A 235 24.19 33.22 -33.50
CA TYR A 235 22.78 33.07 -33.11
C TYR A 235 22.68 32.39 -31.74
N TYR A 236 23.38 31.27 -31.56
CA TYR A 236 23.42 30.54 -30.29
C TYR A 236 24.09 31.34 -29.15
N ARG A 237 25.15 32.11 -29.47
CA ARG A 237 25.84 32.96 -28.46
C ARG A 237 25.02 34.16 -27.99
N ARG A 238 24.16 34.73 -28.84
CA ARG A 238 23.24 35.82 -28.45
C ARG A 238 22.01 35.33 -27.67
N ARG A 239 21.65 34.06 -27.82
CA ARG A 239 20.53 33.40 -27.12
C ARG A 239 20.95 32.65 -25.86
N GLY A 240 22.25 32.58 -25.54
CA GLY A 240 22.76 31.88 -24.36
C GLY A 240 22.67 30.35 -24.45
N ILE A 241 22.55 29.79 -25.66
CA ILE A 241 22.41 28.36 -25.90
C ILE A 241 23.77 27.77 -26.32
N THR A 242 24.17 26.64 -25.75
CA THR A 242 25.42 25.96 -26.06
C THR A 242 25.36 25.32 -27.45
N SER A 243 26.33 25.63 -28.31
CA SER A 243 26.32 25.17 -29.70
C SER A 243 26.51 23.64 -29.78
N PRO A 244 25.72 22.91 -30.58
CA PRO A 244 25.87 21.46 -30.76
C PRO A 244 27.24 21.05 -31.30
N MET A 245 27.96 21.96 -31.95
CA MET A 245 29.30 21.73 -32.50
C MET A 245 30.41 21.82 -31.45
N ASP A 246 30.14 22.39 -30.26
CA ASP A 246 31.13 22.46 -29.18
C ASP A 246 31.16 21.17 -28.34
N ARG A 247 30.11 20.33 -28.40
CA ARG A 247 30.04 19.02 -27.71
C ARG A 247 30.99 17.94 -28.25
N ARG A 248 31.57 18.10 -29.45
CA ARG A 248 32.43 17.08 -30.09
C ARG A 248 33.94 17.25 -29.82
N LEU A 249 34.36 18.32 -29.14
CA LEU A 249 35.78 18.60 -28.86
C LEU A 249 36.17 18.40 -27.39
N GLU A 250 35.25 18.01 -26.51
CA GLU A 250 35.57 17.75 -25.10
C GLU A 250 35.80 16.25 -24.86
N SER A 251 37.03 15.81 -25.11
CA SER A 251 37.60 14.65 -24.43
C SER A 251 37.82 15.00 -22.94
N PRO A 252 37.44 14.13 -21.98
CA PRO A 252 37.54 14.46 -20.56
C PRO A 252 38.98 14.30 -20.05
N PRO A 253 39.51 15.22 -19.21
CA PRO A 253 40.71 14.94 -18.45
C PRO A 253 40.36 14.13 -17.19
N ARG A 254 41.16 13.08 -16.95
CA ARG A 254 41.29 12.38 -15.67
C ARG A 254 42.24 13.15 -14.73
N CYS A 255 42.11 12.85 -13.42
CA CYS A 255 42.93 13.24 -12.24
C CYS A 255 42.57 14.60 -11.63
N GLY A 256 42.42 14.78 -10.32
CA GLY A 256 42.56 13.93 -9.12
C GLY A 256 42.67 14.80 -7.85
N MET A 257 42.50 14.19 -6.66
CA MET A 257 42.75 14.70 -5.27
C MET A 257 41.62 15.59 -4.66
N ASP A 258 41.05 15.42 -3.46
CA ASP A 258 41.28 14.55 -2.29
C ASP A 258 40.00 14.40 -1.40
N THR A 259 39.97 13.32 -0.60
CA THR A 259 38.96 12.70 0.31
C THR A 259 38.63 13.42 1.66
N PRO A 260 37.87 12.88 2.67
CA PRO A 260 37.02 11.65 2.75
C PRO A 260 35.62 11.83 3.38
N GLY A 261 34.71 10.88 3.11
CA GLY A 261 33.46 10.67 3.84
C GLY A 261 32.89 9.28 3.57
N GLU A 262 33.41 8.30 4.32
CA GLU A 262 32.91 6.94 4.60
C GLU A 262 31.63 6.47 3.89
N LEU A 263 31.71 5.38 3.12
CA LEU A 263 30.81 4.22 3.19
C LEU A 263 31.36 3.05 2.35
N LYS A 264 31.50 1.89 2.98
CA LYS A 264 31.98 0.61 2.41
C LYS A 264 30.98 0.03 1.40
N PRO A 265 31.45 -0.82 0.45
CA PRO A 265 30.69 -1.24 -0.73
C PRO A 265 29.85 -2.50 -0.50
N MET A 266 28.72 -2.59 -1.21
CA MET A 266 28.01 -3.85 -1.45
C MET A 266 28.67 -4.64 -2.59
N PRO A 267 28.80 -5.98 -2.48
CA PRO A 267 29.18 -6.81 -3.60
C PRO A 267 27.97 -7.16 -4.48
N LEU A 268 28.28 -7.22 -5.77
CA LEU A 268 27.43 -7.59 -6.89
C LEU A 268 27.08 -9.09 -6.88
N LEU A 269 25.88 -9.36 -7.42
CA LEU A 269 25.43 -10.55 -8.14
C LEU A 269 25.22 -11.86 -7.37
N ARG A 270 23.96 -12.32 -7.36
CA ARG A 270 23.65 -13.73 -7.68
C ARG A 270 22.30 -13.88 -8.38
N SER A 271 22.38 -14.42 -9.59
CA SER A 271 21.29 -14.94 -10.41
C SER A 271 20.71 -16.23 -9.80
N CYS A 272 19.39 -16.43 -9.95
CA CYS A 272 18.77 -17.75 -10.14
C CYS A 272 17.34 -17.62 -10.68
N SER A 273 17.09 -18.34 -11.78
CA SER A 273 15.89 -18.40 -12.62
C SER A 273 14.71 -19.12 -11.96
N PRO A 274 13.47 -18.96 -12.46
CA PRO A 274 12.33 -19.78 -12.04
C PRO A 274 12.22 -21.05 -12.91
N SER A 275 12.01 -22.20 -12.27
CA SER A 275 11.61 -23.44 -12.95
C SER A 275 10.16 -23.74 -12.61
N MET A 276 9.29 -23.53 -13.59
CA MET A 276 7.92 -24.04 -13.62
C MET A 276 7.95 -25.43 -14.25
N THR A 277 7.38 -26.42 -13.58
CA THR A 277 6.81 -27.60 -14.26
C THR A 277 5.54 -28.03 -13.56
N PHE A 278 4.43 -27.80 -14.26
CA PHE A 278 3.19 -28.55 -14.14
C PHE A 278 3.45 -29.99 -14.56
N LEU A 279 2.88 -30.96 -13.83
CA LEU A 279 2.22 -32.11 -14.44
C LEU A 279 1.14 -32.64 -13.48
N ALA A 280 -0.10 -32.66 -13.98
CA ALA A 280 -1.25 -33.32 -13.39
C ALA A 280 -1.18 -34.83 -13.63
N ARG A 281 -1.71 -35.64 -12.70
CA ARG A 281 -2.31 -36.95 -13.02
C ARG A 281 -3.27 -37.44 -11.94
N GLU A 282 -4.53 -37.59 -12.33
CA GLU A 282 -5.59 -38.31 -11.61
C GLU A 282 -5.33 -39.83 -11.56
N LYS A 283 -5.73 -40.50 -10.47
CA LYS A 283 -6.46 -41.80 -10.55
C LYS A 283 -7.00 -42.29 -9.19
N THR A 284 -8.33 -42.41 -9.13
CA THR A 284 -9.16 -43.50 -8.57
C THR A 284 -8.95 -44.04 -7.14
N ALA A 285 -10.02 -43.91 -6.33
CA ALA A 285 -10.42 -44.74 -5.18
C ALA A 285 -10.74 -46.22 -5.61
N PRO A 286 -11.17 -47.19 -4.74
CA PRO A 286 -11.65 -47.10 -3.35
C PRO A 286 -11.28 -48.27 -2.38
N THR A 287 -11.81 -48.19 -1.13
CA THR A 287 -12.44 -49.28 -0.32
C THR A 287 -11.86 -49.57 1.10
N SER A 288 -12.75 -49.35 2.10
CA SER A 288 -13.02 -50.08 3.37
C SER A 288 -12.07 -50.12 4.59
N SER A 289 -12.61 -49.65 5.73
CA SER A 289 -12.71 -50.25 7.11
C SER A 289 -11.47 -50.86 7.78
N LEU A 290 -11.16 -50.74 9.07
CA LEU A 290 -11.88 -50.47 10.33
C LEU A 290 -10.77 -50.22 11.43
N PRO A 291 -11.03 -50.14 12.76
CA PRO A 291 -10.45 -49.15 13.66
C PRO A 291 -9.33 -49.71 14.56
N SER A 292 -8.49 -48.83 15.11
CA SER A 292 -7.71 -49.14 16.31
C SER A 292 -7.19 -47.88 17.00
N THR A 293 -7.89 -47.48 18.07
CA THR A 293 -7.24 -46.98 19.30
C THR A 293 -6.34 -48.09 19.85
N PRO A 294 -5.18 -47.82 20.50
CA PRO A 294 -5.22 -47.20 21.83
C PRO A 294 -3.98 -46.37 22.27
N MET A 295 -4.13 -45.75 23.45
CA MET A 295 -3.11 -45.38 24.45
C MET A 295 -2.16 -44.20 24.19
N ARG A 296 -2.47 -43.11 24.92
CA ARG A 296 -1.58 -42.32 25.78
C ARG A 296 -0.07 -42.36 25.45
N HIS A 297 0.43 -41.24 24.95
CA HIS A 297 1.71 -40.71 25.43
C HIS A 297 1.53 -39.25 25.83
N VAL A 298 1.79 -39.00 27.11
CA VAL A 298 2.03 -37.67 27.67
C VAL A 298 3.39 -37.24 27.12
N GLU A 299 3.40 -36.24 26.26
CA GLU A 299 4.58 -35.43 26.00
C GLU A 299 4.24 -33.99 26.37
N GLU A 300 4.60 -33.65 27.60
CA GLU A 300 4.79 -32.28 28.07
C GLU A 300 5.85 -31.63 27.18
N SER A 301 5.40 -30.88 26.17
CA SER A 301 6.27 -29.97 25.44
C SER A 301 6.50 -28.73 26.31
N ASN A 302 7.49 -28.87 27.19
CA ASN A 302 8.09 -27.79 27.93
C ASN A 302 8.59 -26.69 26.99
N ALA A 303 8.35 -25.46 27.42
CA ALA A 303 8.79 -24.24 26.78
C ALA A 303 10.32 -24.21 26.62
N THR A 304 10.79 -24.20 25.37
CA THR A 304 12.06 -23.57 25.01
C THR A 304 11.79 -22.16 24.51
N SER A 305 11.94 -21.24 25.44
CA SER A 305 12.01 -19.79 25.24
C SER A 305 13.29 -19.43 24.49
N GLU A 306 13.40 -19.78 23.21
CA GLU A 306 14.49 -19.27 22.37
C GLU A 306 14.17 -17.85 21.90
N SER A 307 14.71 -16.90 22.67
CA SER A 307 15.34 -15.66 22.21
C SER A 307 15.33 -15.43 20.68
N LEU A 308 14.25 -14.86 20.16
CA LEU A 308 14.19 -14.27 18.82
C LEU A 308 14.63 -12.81 18.90
N SER A 309 15.95 -12.62 18.92
CA SER A 309 16.61 -11.34 18.71
C SER A 309 16.52 -10.91 17.24
N HIS A 310 16.25 -9.62 17.07
CA HIS A 310 16.32 -8.77 15.88
C HIS A 310 16.92 -9.33 14.58
N ALA A 311 16.08 -9.44 13.54
CA ALA A 311 16.43 -9.11 12.16
C ALA A 311 15.17 -8.75 11.34
N GLY A 312 15.33 -7.82 10.40
CA GLY A 312 14.29 -7.01 9.78
C GLY A 312 13.23 -7.73 8.94
N THR A 313 12.10 -7.02 8.79
CA THR A 313 11.01 -7.23 7.83
C THR A 313 10.31 -8.58 7.86
N ARG A 314 9.54 -8.86 8.93
CA ARG A 314 8.48 -9.88 8.86
C ARG A 314 7.41 -9.41 7.87
N SER A 315 7.47 -9.96 6.65
CA SER A 315 6.46 -9.79 5.59
C SER A 315 5.04 -9.80 6.18
N GLY A 316 4.20 -8.83 5.82
CA GLY A 316 2.79 -8.79 6.24
C GLY A 316 2.03 -10.10 5.95
N ARG A 317 2.48 -10.87 4.95
CA ARG A 317 1.97 -12.20 4.64
C ARG A 317 2.27 -13.23 5.74
N HIS A 318 3.43 -13.16 6.37
CA HIS A 318 3.80 -14.02 7.50
C HIS A 318 2.98 -13.69 8.74
N LEU A 319 2.82 -12.40 9.07
CA LEU A 319 1.93 -11.95 10.14
C LEU A 319 0.49 -12.44 9.91
N ALA A 320 -0.03 -12.29 8.70
CA ALA A 320 -1.37 -12.79 8.35
C ALA A 320 -1.48 -14.32 8.48
N ALA A 321 -0.43 -15.08 8.14
CA ALA A 321 -0.41 -16.53 8.30
C ALA A 321 -0.43 -16.94 9.78
N VAL A 322 0.37 -16.28 10.63
CA VAL A 322 0.39 -16.52 12.09
C VAL A 322 -0.97 -16.15 12.69
N CYS A 323 -1.54 -15.00 12.35
CA CYS A 323 -2.88 -14.60 12.80
C CYS A 323 -3.94 -15.64 12.43
N ARG A 324 -3.90 -16.19 11.20
CA ARG A 324 -4.83 -17.25 10.76
C ARG A 324 -4.62 -18.56 11.52
N SER A 325 -3.38 -18.96 11.80
CA SER A 325 -3.09 -20.16 12.62
C SER A 325 -3.67 -20.02 14.02
N LEU A 326 -3.38 -18.89 14.67
CA LEU A 326 -3.79 -18.62 16.03
C LEU A 326 -5.32 -18.52 16.19
N LEU A 327 -6.00 -18.05 15.13
CA LEU A 327 -7.46 -18.02 15.06
C LEU A 327 -8.06 -19.43 14.95
N ARG A 328 -7.43 -20.35 14.20
CA ARG A 328 -7.85 -21.75 14.15
C ARG A 328 -7.66 -22.45 15.51
N GLU A 329 -6.54 -22.21 16.18
CA GLU A 329 -6.27 -22.74 17.52
C GLU A 329 -7.31 -22.25 18.54
N THR A 330 -7.66 -20.96 18.53
CA THR A 330 -8.71 -20.43 19.43
C THR A 330 -10.09 -21.01 19.14
N LEU A 331 -10.43 -21.25 17.87
CA LEU A 331 -11.68 -21.93 17.51
C LEU A 331 -11.68 -23.40 17.95
N ALA A 332 -10.55 -24.09 17.87
CA ALA A 332 -10.40 -25.47 18.35
C ALA A 332 -10.58 -25.54 19.87
N MET A 333 -9.89 -24.69 20.64
CA MET A 333 -10.06 -24.63 22.09
C MET A 333 -11.49 -24.28 22.51
N ARG A 334 -12.17 -23.41 21.77
CA ARG A 334 -13.59 -23.10 22.02
C ARG A 334 -14.49 -24.33 21.84
N ARG A 335 -14.22 -25.17 20.83
CA ARG A 335 -14.94 -26.43 20.64
C ARG A 335 -14.65 -27.40 21.79
N GLU A 336 -13.38 -27.58 22.16
CA GLU A 336 -13.03 -28.43 23.31
C GLU A 336 -13.67 -27.97 24.62
N TYR A 337 -13.77 -26.66 24.83
CA TYR A 337 -14.48 -26.10 25.98
C TYR A 337 -15.98 -26.42 25.94
N GLN A 338 -16.61 -26.34 24.77
CA GLN A 338 -18.01 -26.73 24.58
C GLN A 338 -18.22 -28.22 24.81
N ASP A 339 -17.30 -29.06 24.37
CA ASP A 339 -17.33 -30.52 24.58
C ASP A 339 -17.22 -30.85 26.07
N CYS A 340 -16.31 -30.19 26.80
CA CYS A 340 -16.20 -30.33 28.25
C CYS A 340 -17.48 -29.87 28.95
N ASN A 341 -18.09 -28.77 28.49
CA ASN A 341 -19.32 -28.25 29.05
C ASN A 341 -20.52 -29.18 28.78
N ALA A 342 -20.58 -29.82 27.61
CA ALA A 342 -21.59 -30.83 27.31
C ALA A 342 -21.40 -32.08 28.19
N ALA A 343 -20.15 -32.51 28.41
CA ALA A 343 -19.83 -33.66 29.26
C ALA A 343 -20.21 -33.46 30.73
N LEU A 344 -20.37 -32.22 31.21
CA LEU A 344 -20.90 -31.95 32.56
C LEU A 344 -22.36 -32.39 32.76
N SER A 345 -23.09 -32.62 31.66
CA SER A 345 -24.47 -33.14 31.72
C SER A 345 -24.53 -34.65 31.94
N ASP A 346 -23.39 -35.36 31.86
CA ASP A 346 -23.30 -36.79 32.09
C ASP A 346 -23.10 -37.08 33.60
N PRO A 347 -24.02 -37.81 34.26
CA PRO A 347 -23.91 -38.14 35.69
C PRO A 347 -22.73 -39.07 36.02
N CYS A 348 -22.13 -39.74 35.03
CA CYS A 348 -20.99 -40.62 35.21
C CYS A 348 -19.63 -39.93 34.99
N ALA A 349 -19.62 -38.67 34.55
CA ALA A 349 -18.38 -37.95 34.28
C ALA A 349 -17.74 -37.39 35.56
N ASP A 350 -16.40 -37.35 35.59
CA ASP A 350 -15.64 -36.69 36.65
C ASP A 350 -15.76 -35.16 36.53
N THR A 351 -16.73 -34.61 37.25
CA THR A 351 -17.07 -33.18 37.23
C THR A 351 -15.93 -32.28 37.73
N VAL A 352 -15.05 -32.81 38.58
CA VAL A 352 -13.91 -32.05 39.13
C VAL A 352 -12.81 -31.92 38.08
N GLU A 353 -12.46 -33.02 37.40
CA GLU A 353 -11.48 -33.00 36.30
C GLU A 353 -11.99 -32.19 35.11
N LEU A 354 -13.28 -32.28 34.77
CA LEU A 354 -13.89 -31.42 33.73
C LEU A 354 -13.80 -29.94 34.09
N SER A 355 -14.12 -29.58 35.33
CA SER A 355 -14.01 -28.19 35.81
C SER A 355 -12.56 -27.67 35.83
N ARG A 356 -11.59 -28.54 36.13
CA ARG A 356 -10.16 -28.22 36.03
C ARG A 356 -9.74 -27.98 34.58
N ARG A 357 -10.14 -28.87 33.67
CA ARG A 357 -9.85 -28.74 32.24
C ARG A 357 -10.48 -27.49 31.63
N MET A 358 -11.73 -27.17 31.99
CA MET A 358 -12.41 -25.96 31.52
C MET A 358 -11.70 -24.67 31.98
N ARG A 359 -11.22 -24.62 33.23
CA ARG A 359 -10.43 -23.47 33.73
C ARG A 359 -9.11 -23.32 32.98
N ASN A 360 -8.43 -24.44 32.69
CA ASN A 360 -7.19 -24.41 31.90
C ASN A 360 -7.45 -23.91 30.47
N LEU A 361 -8.46 -24.46 29.79
CA LEU A 361 -8.86 -24.03 28.45
C LEU A 361 -9.22 -22.54 28.41
N MET A 362 -9.95 -22.04 29.40
CA MET A 362 -10.32 -20.62 29.48
C MET A 362 -9.09 -19.73 29.63
N ASN A 363 -8.16 -20.08 30.53
CA ASN A 363 -6.90 -19.34 30.71
C ASN A 363 -6.04 -19.31 29.44
N GLU A 364 -5.96 -20.44 28.72
CA GLU A 364 -5.22 -20.52 27.45
C GLU A 364 -5.91 -19.74 26.32
N LEU A 365 -7.24 -19.79 26.27
CA LEU A 365 -8.06 -19.03 25.32
C LEU A 365 -7.85 -17.53 25.52
N ASP A 366 -7.87 -17.05 26.76
CA ASP A 366 -7.58 -15.64 27.08
C ASP A 366 -6.16 -15.25 26.64
N ARG A 367 -5.15 -16.07 26.94
CA ARG A 367 -3.77 -15.81 26.50
C ARG A 367 -3.66 -15.73 24.99
N LYS A 368 -4.27 -16.67 24.25
CA LYS A 368 -4.24 -16.70 22.78
C LYS A 368 -5.03 -15.55 22.17
N VAL A 369 -6.17 -15.16 22.75
CA VAL A 369 -6.93 -13.98 22.30
C VAL A 369 -6.11 -12.70 22.50
N HIS A 370 -5.39 -12.57 23.63
CA HIS A 370 -4.48 -11.45 23.84
C HIS A 370 -3.33 -11.43 22.82
N GLN A 371 -2.73 -12.59 22.53
CA GLN A 371 -1.71 -12.70 21.48
C GLN A 371 -2.26 -12.29 20.11
N LEU A 372 -3.49 -12.71 19.77
CA LEU A 372 -4.14 -12.36 18.51
C LEU A 372 -4.42 -10.85 18.40
N ARG A 373 -4.87 -10.21 19.49
CA ARG A 373 -5.06 -8.75 19.54
C ARG A 373 -3.73 -8.02 19.33
N SER A 374 -2.67 -8.44 20.03
CA SER A 374 -1.34 -7.85 19.90
C SER A 374 -0.80 -7.98 18.47
N LEU A 375 -0.91 -9.16 17.86
CA LEU A 375 -0.47 -9.38 16.47
C LEU A 375 -1.28 -8.58 15.45
N ARG A 376 -2.60 -8.41 15.65
CA ARG A 376 -3.41 -7.55 14.77
C ARG A 376 -3.04 -6.08 14.91
N GLN A 377 -2.70 -5.62 16.10
CA GLN A 377 -2.21 -4.25 16.30
C GLN A 377 -0.85 -4.04 15.61
N GLN A 378 0.04 -5.02 15.69
CA GLN A 378 1.30 -4.99 14.94
C GLN A 378 1.08 -5.02 13.43
N GLN A 379 0.12 -5.82 12.95
CA GLN A 379 -0.24 -5.87 11.53
C GLN A 379 -0.75 -4.51 11.04
N ALA A 380 -1.65 -3.85 11.77
CA ALA A 380 -2.14 -2.51 11.43
C ALA A 380 -0.99 -1.50 11.36
N ALA A 381 -0.07 -1.52 12.35
CA ALA A 381 1.09 -0.65 12.35
C ALA A 381 2.06 -0.89 11.16
N VAL A 382 2.18 -2.14 10.69
CA VAL A 382 2.98 -2.47 9.51
C VAL A 382 2.28 -2.04 8.22
N GLU A 383 0.96 -2.21 8.14
CA GLU A 383 0.14 -1.75 7.01
C GLU A 383 0.17 -0.22 6.89
N ASP A 384 0.10 0.51 8.00
CA ASP A 384 0.22 1.97 8.01
C ASP A 384 1.62 2.44 7.57
N LYS A 385 2.68 1.72 7.96
CA LYS A 385 4.05 1.99 7.48
C LYS A 385 4.21 1.73 5.98
N LEU A 386 3.56 0.69 5.45
CA LEU A 386 3.57 0.41 4.01
C LEU A 386 2.81 1.50 3.23
N LYS A 387 1.63 1.92 3.70
CA LYS A 387 0.89 3.04 3.10
C LYS A 387 1.68 4.34 3.13
N LEU A 388 2.37 4.65 4.23
CA LEU A 388 3.25 5.80 4.34
C LEU A 388 4.40 5.73 3.33
N HIS A 389 4.99 4.54 3.14
CA HIS A 389 6.03 4.32 2.15
C HIS A 389 5.52 4.51 0.71
N ASP A 390 4.35 3.97 0.38
CA ASP A 390 3.72 4.13 -0.93
C ASP A 390 3.38 5.60 -1.21
N MET A 391 2.85 6.32 -0.22
CA MET A 391 2.59 7.77 -0.31
C MET A 391 3.88 8.57 -0.51
N LEU A 392 4.99 8.21 0.17
CA LEU A 392 6.29 8.86 -0.04
C LEU A 392 6.85 8.59 -1.45
N LEU A 393 6.60 7.42 -2.02
CA LEU A 393 6.97 7.11 -3.41
C LEU A 393 6.14 7.93 -4.41
N GLU A 394 4.86 8.13 -4.13
CA GLU A 394 3.97 8.97 -4.95
C GLU A 394 4.42 10.44 -4.91
N ILE A 395 4.71 10.99 -3.71
CA ILE A 395 5.29 12.34 -3.55
C ILE A 395 6.62 12.45 -4.31
N ALA A 396 7.48 11.43 -4.27
CA ALA A 396 8.73 11.44 -5.00
C ALA A 396 8.52 11.44 -6.52
N ALA A 397 7.51 10.71 -7.02
CA ALA A 397 7.15 10.70 -8.43
C ALA A 397 6.56 12.05 -8.89
N GLU A 398 5.69 12.66 -8.08
CA GLU A 398 5.14 13.99 -8.34
C GLU A 398 6.23 15.08 -8.34
N ASN A 399 7.17 15.03 -7.39
CA ASN A 399 8.30 15.95 -7.37
C ASN A 399 9.16 15.80 -8.63
N ASN A 400 9.43 14.56 -9.05
CA ASN A 400 10.19 14.29 -10.27
C ASN A 400 9.45 14.79 -11.52
N TYR A 401 8.11 14.66 -11.55
CA TYR A 401 7.28 15.24 -12.60
C TYR A 401 7.33 16.78 -12.61
N CYS A 402 7.23 17.43 -11.45
CA CYS A 402 7.39 18.86 -11.32
C CYS A 402 8.79 19.33 -11.77
N GLU A 403 9.85 18.62 -11.36
CA GLU A 403 11.22 18.89 -11.81
C GLU A 403 11.34 18.79 -13.33
N ASN A 404 10.71 17.80 -13.96
CA ASN A 404 10.67 17.66 -15.42
C ASN A 404 9.91 18.83 -16.07
N ILE A 405 8.74 19.23 -15.56
CA ILE A 405 8.01 20.40 -16.06
C ILE A 405 8.86 21.67 -15.92
N TYR A 406 9.51 21.86 -14.78
CA TYR A 406 10.40 23.01 -14.59
C TYR A 406 11.57 22.95 -15.57
N GLY A 407 12.10 21.77 -15.86
CA GLY A 407 13.06 21.52 -16.94
C GLY A 407 12.53 21.97 -18.30
N ASP A 408 11.36 21.49 -18.70
CA ASP A 408 10.72 21.80 -19.98
C ASP A 408 10.40 23.29 -20.12
N LEU A 409 9.90 23.92 -19.06
CA LEU A 409 9.65 25.37 -19.02
C LEU A 409 10.93 26.17 -19.14
N LEU A 410 12.01 25.75 -18.46
CA LEU A 410 13.33 26.37 -18.60
C LEU A 410 13.88 26.17 -20.02
N GLU A 411 13.63 25.03 -20.67
CA GLU A 411 13.98 24.81 -22.07
C GLU A 411 13.17 25.72 -23.00
N LEU A 412 11.86 25.87 -22.77
CA LEU A 412 10.97 26.73 -23.56
C LEU A 412 11.35 28.21 -23.44
N ILE A 413 11.74 28.67 -22.25
CA ILE A 413 12.22 30.03 -22.03
C ILE A 413 13.58 30.26 -22.70
N ARG A 414 14.40 29.20 -22.83
CA ARG A 414 15.71 29.27 -23.49
C ARG A 414 15.61 29.19 -25.02
N SER A 415 14.58 28.58 -25.59
CA SER A 415 14.29 28.57 -27.04
C SER A 415 13.72 29.91 -27.50
#